data_AF-A0A5C8TDX9-F1
#
_entry.id   AF-A0A5C8TDX9-F1
#
_cell.length_a   1.000
_cell.length_b   1.000
_cell.length_c   1.000
_cell.angle_alpha   90.00
_cell.angle_beta   90.00
_cell.angle_gamma   90.00
#
_symmetry.space_group_name_H-M   'P 1'
#
loop_
_entity.id
_entity.type
_entity.pdbx_description
1 polymer ?
#
loop_
_entity_poly.entity_id
_entity_poly.type
_entity_poly.pdbx_seq_one_letter_code
_entity_poly.pdbx_strand_id
1 'polypeptide(L)' 'MNIETIGVVGLGNMGLGMAATLARKGFAVIGYDISDARRAAVEA' A
#
# COMPACT_ATOMS: atom_id res chain seq x y z
N MET A 1 8.96 -2.59 20.52
CA MET A 1 7.85 -2.00 19.74
C MET A 1 7.85 -2.73 18.41
N ASN A 2 6.82 -3.54 18.14
CA ASN A 2 6.69 -4.27 16.87
C ASN A 2 5.84 -3.44 15.91
N ILE A 3 6.28 -3.35 14.65
CA ILE A 3 5.48 -2.78 13.57
C ILE A 3 4.77 -3.94 12.89
N GLU A 4 3.44 -3.97 12.99
CA GLU A 4 2.62 -5.03 12.41
C GLU A 4 1.78 -4.53 11.24
N THR A 5 1.39 -3.25 11.27
CA THR A 5 0.58 -2.60 10.23
C THR A 5 1.26 -1.35 9.69
N ILE A 6 1.23 -1.16 8.37
CA ILE A 6 1.87 -0.04 7.67
C ILE A 6 0.84 0.63 6.76
N GLY A 7 0.72 1.96 6.89
CA GLY A 7 -0.04 2.79 5.96
C GLY A 7 0.85 3.33 4.84
N VAL A 8 0.37 3.29 3.59
CA VAL A 8 1.03 3.92 2.44
C VAL A 8 0.08 4.92 1.80
N VAL A 9 0.44 6.21 1.85
CA VAL A 9 -0.32 7.31 1.26
C VAL A 9 0.35 7.74 -0.05
N GLY A 10 -0.38 7.60 -1.15
CA GLY A 10 0.10 7.74 -2.52
C GLY A 10 0.47 6.38 -3.12
N LEU A 11 -0.28 5.95 -4.13
CA LEU A 11 -0.13 4.67 -4.83
C LEU A 11 0.33 4.88 -6.28
N GLY A 12 1.19 5.89 -6.50
CA GLY A 12 1.95 6.04 -7.74
C GLY A 12 3.05 4.98 -7.87
N ASN A 13 3.90 5.11 -8.89
CA ASN A 13 4.94 4.12 -9.23
C ASN A 13 5.78 3.65 -8.04
N MET A 14 6.20 4.56 -7.17
CA MET A 14 7.00 4.21 -5.99
C MET A 14 6.14 3.65 -4.86
N GLY A 15 5.09 4.37 -4.45
CA GLY A 15 4.28 4.00 -3.28
C GLY A 15 3.60 2.64 -3.44
N LEU A 16 3.11 2.32 -4.64
CA LEU A 16 2.56 1.00 -4.93
C LEU A 16 3.63 -0.10 -4.83
N GLY A 17 4.81 0.11 -5.41
CA GLY A 17 5.91 -0.86 -5.34
C GLY A 17 6.36 -1.12 -3.90
N MET A 18 6.36 -0.08 -3.07
CA MET A 18 6.63 -0.18 -1.64
C MET A 18 5.53 -0.95 -0.90
N ALA A 19 4.26 -0.57 -1.09
CA ALA A 19 3.11 -1.24 -0.48
C ALA A 19 3.08 -2.73 -0.80
N ALA A 20 3.26 -3.10 -2.07
CA ALA A 20 3.31 -4.49 -2.51
C ALA A 20 4.49 -5.26 -1.90
N THR A 21 5.65 -4.62 -1.78
CA THR A 21 6.83 -5.25 -1.16
C THR A 21 6.64 -5.50 0.32
N LEU A 22 6.04 -4.55 1.04
CA LEU A 22 5.73 -4.70 2.47
C LEU A 22 4.68 -5.78 2.70
N ALA A 23 3.62 -5.80 1.88
CA ALA A 23 2.60 -6.85 1.94
C ALA A 23 3.21 -8.25 1.70
N ARG A 24 4.07 -8.38 0.68
CA ARG A 24 4.80 -9.65 0.42
C ARG A 24 5.73 -10.08 1.57
N LYS A 25 6.22 -9.13 2.37
CA LYS A 25 7.04 -9.41 3.55
C LYS A 25 6.22 -9.77 4.79
N GLY A 26 4.89 -9.82 4.68
CA GLY A 26 4.00 -10.27 5.75
C GLY A 26 3.48 -9.16 6.65
N PHE A 27 3.71 -7.89 6.31
CA PHE A 27 3.09 -6.77 7.03
C PHE A 27 1.63 -6.62 6.57
N ALA A 28 0.74 -6.26 7.50
CA ALA A 28 -0.57 -5.75 7.12
C ALA A 28 -0.38 -4.36 6.49
N VAL A 29 -0.83 -4.16 5.25
CA VAL A 29 -0.63 -2.90 4.53
C VAL A 29 -1.97 -2.28 4.16
N ILE A 30 -2.15 -1.01 4.51
CA ILE A 30 -3.31 -0.21 4.13
C ILE A 30 -2.83 0.85 3.13
N GLY A 31 -3.29 0.76 1.89
CA GLY A 31 -2.99 1.73 0.83
C GLY A 31 -4.08 2.79 0.70
N TYR A 32 -3.69 4.04 0.42
CA TYR A 32 -4.61 5.11 0.06
C TYR A 32 -4.01 5.98 -1.04
N ASP A 33 -4.84 6.41 -2.00
CA ASP A 33 -4.48 7.44 -2.98
C ASP A 33 -5.72 8.33 -3.18
N ILE A 34 -5.53 9.61 -3.49
CA ILE A 34 -6.64 10.52 -3.80
C ILE A 34 -7.30 10.14 -5.14
N SER A 35 -6.56 9.54 -6.05
CA SER A 35 -7.07 9.05 -7.32
C SER A 35 -7.85 7.76 -7.15
N ASP A 36 -9.15 7.82 -7.42
CA ASP A 36 -10.03 6.65 -7.42
C ASP A 36 -9.52 5.53 -8.32
N ALA A 37 -9.03 5.88 -9.52
CA ALA A 37 -8.47 4.92 -10.48
C ALA A 37 -7.26 4.16 -9.92
N ARG A 38 -6.43 4.81 -9.10
CA ARG A 38 -5.27 4.15 -8.48
C ARG A 38 -5.66 3.24 -7.33
N ARG A 39 -6.69 3.60 -6.56
CA ARG A 39 -7.24 2.73 -5.51
C ARG A 39 -7.87 1.48 -6.14
N ALA A 40 -8.73 1.67 -7.13
CA ALA A 40 -9.41 0.58 -7.83
C ALA A 40 -8.45 -0.41 -8.51
N ALA A 41 -7.27 0.03 -8.96
CA ALA A 41 -6.27 -0.85 -9.57
C ALA A 41 -5.62 -1.86 -8.59
N VAL A 42 -5.80 -1.67 -7.28
CA VAL A 42 -5.12 -2.46 -6.23
C VAL A 42 -6.06 -3.00 -5.15
N GLU A 43 -7.32 -2.58 -5.15
CA GLU A 43 -8.38 -3.17 -4.33
C GLU A 43 -8.72 -4.56 -4.91
N ALA A 44 -8.66 -5.58 -4.06
CA ALA A 44 -9.01 -6.97 -4.39
C ALA A 44 -10.47 -7.28 -4.02
#